data_AF-A0A2K6EGL9-F1
#
_entry.id   AF-A0A2K6EGL9-F1
#
_cell.length_a   1.000
_cell.length_b   1.000
_cell.length_c   1.000
_cell.angle_alpha   90.00
_cell.angle_beta   90.00
_cell.angle_gamma   90.00
#
_symmetry.space_group_name_H-M   'P 1'
#
loop_
_entity.id
_entity.type
_entity.pdbx_description
1 polymer ?
#
loop_
_entity_poly.entity_id
_entity_poly.type
_entity_poly.pdbx_seq_one_letter_code
_entity_poly.pdbx_strand_id
1 'polypeptide(L)'
;MSPLCWGVLFSCLGCGVLPGARAQFPRVCMTADSLLNKECCPLLGVDVANVCGSQEGRGQCAEVQADTRPWSGPYILRNQDDREQWPRKFFNRTCKCTGPGRPYKAIDFSHQGPAFVTWHRYHLLWLERDLQRLIGNDSFALPYWDFATGRNECDVCTDQLFGAARGDDPTLISQNSRFSSWEIVCDSLDDYNRRVTLCNGTYEGLLRRNQVGRNSEKLPTLKDIQDCLSLQKFDNPPFFQNSTFSFRNALEGFDKADGTLDSQVRSLHNLVHSFLNGTSALPHSAANDPIFVVLHSFTDAIFDEWMKRVNPPADVWPQELAPIGHNRMYNMVPFFPPVTNEELFLTADQLGYSYAIDLPVLVEEIPGWTPTFLVVMGILVALAGLFVLLVFLQYRRLQKGYTPLMETHLSNKRYTEEA
;
A
#
# COMPACT_ATOMS: atom_id res chain seq x y z
N MET A 1 -64.49 32.56 8.56
CA MET A 1 -63.91 32.06 7.29
C MET A 1 -62.66 31.27 7.65
N SER A 2 -62.36 30.19 6.93
CA SER A 2 -61.53 29.09 7.45
C SER A 2 -60.01 29.33 7.39
N PRO A 3 -59.22 28.80 8.34
CA PRO A 3 -57.76 28.82 8.28
C PRO A 3 -57.23 27.73 7.34
N LEU A 4 -57.37 27.93 6.03
CA LEU A 4 -57.15 26.88 5.01
C LEU A 4 -56.42 27.40 3.74
N CYS A 5 -55.43 28.29 3.91
CA CYS A 5 -54.66 28.89 2.80
C CYS A 5 -53.12 28.99 3.00
N TRP A 6 -52.55 28.47 4.10
CA TRP A 6 -51.11 28.58 4.39
C TRP A 6 -50.34 27.22 4.34
N GLY A 7 -50.93 26.20 3.70
CA GLY A 7 -50.42 24.81 3.72
C GLY A 7 -49.90 24.25 2.40
N VAL A 8 -49.64 25.08 1.38
CA VAL A 8 -49.35 24.60 0.00
C VAL A 8 -48.02 25.12 -0.59
N LEU A 9 -47.44 26.20 -0.04
CA LEU A 9 -46.29 26.90 -0.65
C LEU A 9 -44.88 26.38 -0.27
N PHE A 10 -44.77 25.26 0.45
CA PHE A 10 -43.47 24.67 0.86
C PHE A 10 -43.24 23.21 0.43
N SER A 11 -44.07 22.66 -0.47
CA SER A 11 -44.02 21.24 -0.89
C SER A 11 -43.31 21.00 -2.24
N CYS A 12 -42.65 22.01 -2.83
CA CYS A 12 -42.10 21.93 -4.19
C CYS A 12 -40.61 22.30 -4.31
N LEU A 13 -39.81 22.09 -3.27
CA LEU A 13 -38.33 22.15 -3.32
C LEU A 13 -37.66 20.77 -3.11
N GLY A 14 -38.45 19.72 -2.94
CA GLY A 14 -37.98 18.33 -2.76
C GLY A 14 -37.89 17.54 -4.06
N CYS A 15 -37.09 17.98 -5.04
CA CYS A 15 -36.71 17.12 -6.18
C CYS A 15 -35.39 17.54 -6.86
N GLY A 16 -34.42 18.03 -6.07
CA GLY A 16 -33.04 18.11 -6.54
C GLY A 16 -32.54 16.69 -6.83
N VAL A 17 -32.34 16.35 -8.11
CA VAL A 17 -31.78 15.05 -8.50
C VAL A 17 -30.35 14.98 -7.98
N LEU A 18 -30.14 14.21 -6.90
CA LEU A 18 -28.79 13.93 -6.38
C LEU A 18 -27.92 13.42 -7.55
N PRO A 19 -26.70 13.96 -7.76
CA PRO A 19 -25.81 13.50 -8.81
C PRO A 19 -25.54 11.99 -8.66
N GLY A 20 -26.22 11.20 -9.49
CA GLY A 20 -26.28 9.76 -9.30
C GLY A 20 -24.90 9.12 -9.44
N ALA A 21 -24.58 8.19 -8.53
CA ALA A 21 -23.30 7.47 -8.50
C ALA A 21 -22.87 7.01 -9.90
N ARG A 22 -21.60 7.26 -10.23
CA ARG A 22 -21.06 6.88 -11.54
C ARG A 22 -21.03 5.37 -11.66
N ALA A 23 -21.57 4.85 -12.76
CA ALA A 23 -21.36 3.46 -13.11
C ALA A 23 -19.88 3.28 -13.50
N GLN A 24 -19.33 2.10 -13.24
CA GLN A 24 -17.90 1.82 -13.37
C GLN A 24 -17.37 2.07 -14.82
N PHE A 25 -18.21 1.96 -15.87
CA PHE A 25 -17.93 2.53 -17.21
C PHE A 25 -18.92 3.69 -17.43
N PRO A 26 -18.53 4.78 -18.12
CA PRO A 26 -19.41 5.92 -18.35
C PRO A 26 -20.76 5.46 -18.91
N ARG A 27 -21.88 5.89 -18.30
CA ARG A 27 -23.23 5.39 -18.65
C ARG A 27 -23.54 5.52 -20.15
N VAL A 28 -23.02 6.58 -20.78
CA VAL A 28 -23.07 6.87 -22.23
C VAL A 28 -22.39 5.81 -23.12
N CYS A 29 -21.42 5.05 -22.60
CA CYS A 29 -20.76 3.94 -23.31
C CYS A 29 -21.45 2.58 -23.12
N MET A 30 -22.46 2.47 -22.26
CA MET A 30 -23.16 1.21 -21.99
C MET A 30 -24.34 1.03 -22.95
N THR A 31 -24.07 1.20 -24.24
CA THR A 31 -25.03 1.00 -25.35
C THR A 31 -24.66 -0.24 -26.17
N ALA A 32 -25.62 -0.80 -26.90
CA ALA A 32 -25.35 -1.91 -27.81
C ALA A 32 -24.30 -1.53 -28.87
N ASP A 33 -24.42 -0.34 -29.47
CA ASP A 33 -23.51 0.12 -30.53
C ASP A 33 -22.08 0.36 -30.00
N SER A 34 -21.92 0.95 -28.82
CA SER A 34 -20.60 1.13 -28.18
C SER A 34 -19.92 -0.21 -27.90
N LEU A 35 -20.68 -1.21 -27.42
CA LEU A 35 -20.16 -2.54 -27.08
C LEU A 35 -19.86 -3.38 -28.34
N LEU A 36 -20.69 -3.29 -29.38
CA LEU A 36 -20.49 -3.99 -30.66
C LEU A 36 -19.28 -3.44 -31.44
N ASN A 37 -19.15 -2.11 -31.52
CA ASN A 37 -18.00 -1.47 -32.15
C ASN A 37 -16.74 -1.50 -31.27
N LYS A 38 -16.86 -1.96 -30.02
CA LYS A 38 -15.81 -1.92 -28.99
C LYS A 38 -15.18 -0.54 -28.82
N GLU A 39 -15.99 0.52 -28.86
CA GLU A 39 -15.55 1.91 -28.69
C GLU A 39 -16.34 2.65 -27.59
N CYS A 40 -15.60 3.25 -26.66
CA CYS A 40 -16.13 4.13 -25.61
C CYS A 40 -15.44 5.52 -25.68
N CYS A 41 -15.93 6.34 -26.62
CA CYS A 41 -15.39 7.68 -26.89
C CYS A 41 -16.47 8.78 -26.83
N PRO A 42 -16.99 9.12 -25.64
CA PRO A 42 -18.05 10.12 -25.51
C PRO A 42 -17.60 11.55 -25.86
N LEU A 43 -18.59 12.38 -26.22
CA LEU A 43 -18.45 13.83 -26.41
C LEU A 43 -18.26 14.55 -25.07
N LEU A 44 -17.50 15.65 -25.09
CA LEU A 44 -17.43 16.60 -23.99
C LEU A 44 -18.24 17.86 -24.35
N GLY A 45 -19.37 18.05 -23.67
CA GLY A 45 -20.33 19.11 -23.98
C GLY A 45 -21.28 18.76 -25.13
N VAL A 46 -21.77 19.77 -25.84
CA VAL A 46 -22.76 19.63 -26.93
C VAL A 46 -22.13 19.57 -28.33
N ASP A 47 -20.83 19.82 -28.46
CA ASP A 47 -20.13 19.80 -29.74
C ASP A 47 -19.78 18.36 -30.15
N VAL A 48 -20.29 17.96 -31.33
CA VAL A 48 -20.01 16.66 -31.96
C VAL A 48 -18.55 16.50 -32.39
N ALA A 49 -17.79 17.59 -32.54
CA ALA A 49 -16.36 17.56 -32.82
C ALA A 49 -15.50 17.45 -31.55
N ASN A 50 -16.07 17.59 -30.34
CA ASN A 50 -15.33 17.53 -29.07
C ASN A 50 -15.34 16.13 -28.43
N VAL A 51 -15.15 15.11 -29.26
CA VAL A 51 -14.92 13.72 -28.83
C VAL A 51 -13.74 13.70 -27.86
N CYS A 52 -13.92 13.12 -26.67
CA CYS A 52 -12.90 13.03 -25.61
C CYS A 52 -12.31 14.36 -25.10
N GLY A 53 -12.96 15.50 -25.35
CA GLY A 53 -12.40 16.81 -24.99
C GLY A 53 -11.21 17.21 -25.87
N SER A 54 -11.14 16.70 -27.10
CA SER A 54 -10.03 16.94 -28.02
C SER A 54 -9.89 18.41 -28.46
N GLN A 55 -10.99 19.17 -28.57
CA GLN A 55 -10.94 20.62 -28.85
C GLN A 55 -10.39 21.41 -27.64
N GLU A 56 -10.52 20.86 -26.44
CA GLU A 56 -9.94 21.40 -25.20
C GLU A 56 -8.52 20.84 -24.91
N GLY A 57 -7.97 19.98 -25.79
CA GLY A 57 -6.68 19.32 -25.59
C GLY A 57 -6.65 18.24 -24.50
N ARG A 58 -7.82 17.79 -24.01
CA ARG A 58 -7.95 16.94 -22.80
C ARG A 58 -7.83 15.44 -23.07
N GLY A 59 -7.79 15.03 -24.32
CA GLY A 59 -7.63 13.64 -24.74
C GLY A 59 -8.04 13.41 -26.19
N GLN A 60 -7.87 12.18 -26.66
CA GLN A 60 -8.25 11.75 -28.01
C GLN A 60 -8.76 10.29 -28.00
N CYS A 61 -9.66 9.95 -28.92
CA CYS A 61 -10.17 8.57 -29.03
C CYS A 61 -9.13 7.66 -29.70
N ALA A 62 -8.58 6.67 -28.97
CA ALA A 62 -7.44 5.86 -29.45
C ALA A 62 -7.54 4.38 -29.05
N GLU A 63 -6.74 3.55 -29.75
CA GLU A 63 -6.45 2.16 -29.38
C GLU A 63 -5.89 2.07 -27.95
N VAL A 64 -6.39 1.09 -27.19
CA VAL A 64 -5.96 0.87 -25.81
C VAL A 64 -4.79 -0.11 -25.74
N GLN A 65 -3.70 0.37 -25.14
CA GLN A 65 -2.57 -0.49 -24.73
C GLN A 65 -2.82 -1.03 -23.33
N ALA A 66 -2.49 -2.30 -23.14
CA ALA A 66 -2.54 -3.01 -21.86
C ALA A 66 -1.29 -3.91 -21.75
N ASP A 67 -0.87 -4.24 -20.53
CA ASP A 67 0.36 -5.01 -20.32
C ASP A 67 0.23 -6.43 -20.90
N THR A 68 1.22 -6.83 -21.69
CA THR A 68 1.33 -8.14 -22.35
C THR A 68 2.47 -9.00 -21.79
N ARG A 69 3.23 -8.49 -20.81
CA ARG A 69 4.35 -9.19 -20.18
C ARG A 69 3.88 -10.35 -19.30
N PRO A 70 4.74 -11.35 -19.04
CA PRO A 70 4.39 -12.47 -18.18
C PRO A 70 4.15 -12.04 -16.73
N TRP A 71 3.12 -12.65 -16.13
CA TRP A 71 2.80 -12.59 -14.70
C TRP A 71 3.19 -13.92 -14.03
N SER A 72 3.28 -13.91 -12.70
CA SER A 72 3.51 -15.11 -11.89
C SER A 72 2.28 -15.47 -11.03
N GLY A 73 2.47 -16.31 -10.00
CA GLY A 73 1.42 -16.73 -9.07
C GLY A 73 0.55 -17.89 -9.58
N PRO A 74 -0.61 -18.14 -8.94
CA PRO A 74 -1.45 -19.31 -9.24
C PRO A 74 -2.25 -19.20 -10.55
N TYR A 75 -2.31 -18.03 -11.18
CA TYR A 75 -3.14 -17.80 -12.38
C TYR A 75 -2.44 -18.28 -13.67
N ILE A 76 -2.62 -19.57 -13.99
CA ILE A 76 -1.97 -20.23 -15.15
C ILE A 76 -2.75 -20.15 -16.48
N LEU A 77 -3.96 -19.60 -16.49
CA LEU A 77 -4.84 -19.56 -17.67
C LEU A 77 -4.50 -18.39 -18.61
N ARG A 78 -5.01 -18.42 -19.85
CA ARG A 78 -4.83 -17.37 -20.88
C ARG A 78 -6.12 -17.16 -21.67
N ASN A 79 -6.48 -15.91 -21.93
CA ASN A 79 -7.73 -15.43 -22.55
C ASN A 79 -9.03 -15.89 -21.84
N GLN A 80 -8.93 -16.53 -20.67
CA GLN A 80 -10.05 -17.06 -19.90
C GLN A 80 -10.66 -16.03 -18.96
N ASP A 81 -10.03 -14.87 -18.80
CA ASP A 81 -10.42 -13.85 -17.82
C ASP A 81 -10.39 -12.46 -18.49
N ASP A 82 -11.50 -11.72 -18.48
CA ASP A 82 -11.61 -10.37 -19.05
C ASP A 82 -10.86 -9.27 -18.28
N ARG A 83 -10.24 -9.51 -17.10
CA ARG A 83 -9.22 -8.61 -16.53
C ARG A 83 -7.88 -8.80 -17.25
N GLU A 84 -7.64 -9.93 -17.94
CA GLU A 84 -6.49 -10.06 -18.84
C GLU A 84 -6.55 -8.96 -19.91
N GLN A 85 -5.49 -8.16 -19.99
CA GLN A 85 -5.40 -7.02 -20.90
C GLN A 85 -6.59 -6.05 -20.78
N TRP A 86 -7.10 -5.82 -19.55
CA TRP A 86 -8.05 -4.73 -19.19
C TRP A 86 -7.77 -3.50 -20.08
N PRO A 87 -8.57 -3.17 -21.14
CA PRO A 87 -9.98 -3.53 -21.45
C PRO A 87 -10.32 -4.60 -22.47
N ARG A 88 -9.38 -5.06 -23.29
CA ARG A 88 -9.59 -5.30 -24.74
C ARG A 88 -10.73 -6.28 -25.11
N LYS A 89 -11.18 -7.07 -24.14
CA LYS A 89 -12.40 -7.89 -24.20
C LYS A 89 -13.68 -7.06 -24.42
N PHE A 90 -13.84 -5.89 -23.80
CA PHE A 90 -15.03 -5.02 -23.93
C PHE A 90 -14.84 -3.86 -24.93
N PHE A 91 -13.80 -3.05 -24.76
CA PHE A 91 -13.49 -1.92 -25.65
C PHE A 91 -12.05 -2.05 -26.17
N ASN A 92 -11.85 -1.92 -27.48
CA ASN A 92 -10.53 -1.81 -28.10
C ASN A 92 -10.08 -0.34 -28.18
N ARG A 93 -11.06 0.57 -28.27
CA ARG A 93 -10.86 2.02 -28.40
C ARG A 93 -11.60 2.74 -27.29
N THR A 94 -10.92 3.67 -26.61
CA THR A 94 -11.52 4.50 -25.55
C THR A 94 -11.03 5.93 -25.70
N CYS A 95 -11.63 6.86 -24.95
CA CYS A 95 -11.02 8.16 -24.73
C CYS A 95 -9.67 8.01 -24.02
N LYS A 96 -8.59 8.02 -24.81
CA LYS A 96 -7.22 8.26 -24.35
C LYS A 96 -7.06 9.76 -24.03
N CYS A 97 -7.85 10.21 -23.06
CA CYS A 97 -7.37 11.09 -22.00
C CYS A 97 -6.42 10.20 -21.15
N THR A 98 -5.22 9.96 -21.68
CA THR A 98 -4.19 9.07 -21.11
C THR A 98 -4.53 7.59 -20.77
N GLY A 99 -5.74 7.04 -20.99
CA GLY A 99 -5.90 5.59 -21.33
C GLY A 99 -7.15 4.77 -20.85
N PRO A 100 -7.00 3.67 -20.05
CA PRO A 100 -7.36 2.30 -20.50
C PRO A 100 -8.72 1.53 -20.17
N GLY A 101 -8.84 0.62 -19.16
CA GLY A 101 -9.45 -0.75 -19.26
C GLY A 101 -10.80 -1.30 -18.62
N ARG A 102 -11.02 -2.67 -18.60
CA ARG A 102 -12.26 -3.55 -18.27
C ARG A 102 -11.99 -5.08 -17.77
N PRO A 103 -12.91 -5.97 -17.17
CA PRO A 103 -12.58 -7.06 -16.14
C PRO A 103 -13.28 -8.50 -16.01
N TYR A 104 -12.67 -9.50 -15.28
CA TYR A 104 -13.20 -10.84 -14.82
C TYR A 104 -12.43 -11.48 -13.61
N LYS A 105 -12.74 -12.68 -13.08
CA LYS A 105 -12.79 -12.95 -11.61
C LYS A 105 -11.64 -13.61 -10.79
N ALA A 106 -10.72 -14.43 -11.29
CA ALA A 106 -10.01 -15.42 -10.42
C ALA A 106 -8.76 -14.92 -9.63
N ILE A 107 -8.69 -13.63 -9.32
CA ILE A 107 -7.44 -12.89 -9.05
C ILE A 107 -7.73 -11.70 -8.09
N ASP A 108 -6.80 -11.37 -7.19
CA ASP A 108 -6.78 -10.06 -6.50
C ASP A 108 -5.85 -9.09 -7.27
N PHE A 109 -6.27 -7.82 -7.39
CA PHE A 109 -5.57 -6.75 -8.14
C PHE A 109 -5.17 -5.58 -7.22
N SER A 110 -5.34 -5.79 -5.91
CA SER A 110 -5.46 -4.77 -4.86
C SER A 110 -4.85 -5.22 -3.53
N HIS A 111 -4.55 -6.51 -3.37
CA HIS A 111 -3.92 -7.11 -2.18
C HIS A 111 -2.95 -8.24 -2.58
N GLN A 112 -2.20 -8.76 -1.62
CA GLN A 112 -1.25 -9.87 -1.73
C GLN A 112 -0.09 -9.58 -2.71
N GLY A 113 0.29 -8.32 -2.90
CA GLY A 113 1.39 -7.95 -3.79
C GLY A 113 1.53 -6.44 -4.01
N PRO A 114 2.58 -5.99 -4.72
CA PRO A 114 3.01 -4.59 -4.85
C PRO A 114 1.90 -3.52 -4.92
N ALA A 115 0.91 -3.68 -5.81
CA ALA A 115 -0.17 -2.71 -6.02
C ALA A 115 -1.02 -2.37 -4.78
N PHE A 116 -0.91 -3.10 -3.67
CA PHE A 116 -1.67 -2.85 -2.44
C PHE A 116 -1.71 -1.37 -2.03
N VAL A 117 -0.55 -0.71 -1.93
CA VAL A 117 -0.48 0.68 -1.45
C VAL A 117 -0.99 1.68 -2.49
N THR A 118 -0.62 1.53 -3.76
CA THR A 118 -1.00 2.46 -4.85
C THR A 118 -2.49 2.35 -5.19
N TRP A 119 -3.05 1.15 -5.10
CA TRP A 119 -4.47 0.89 -5.35
C TRP A 119 -5.35 1.55 -4.28
N HIS A 120 -5.01 1.36 -3.00
CA HIS A 120 -5.76 1.95 -1.90
C HIS A 120 -5.59 3.48 -1.84
N ARG A 121 -4.39 3.99 -2.12
CA ARG A 121 -4.15 5.42 -2.35
C ARG A 121 -5.10 6.01 -3.40
N TYR A 122 -5.22 5.36 -4.55
CA TYR A 122 -6.11 5.87 -5.61
C TYR A 122 -7.60 5.69 -5.29
N HIS A 123 -7.97 4.64 -4.55
CA HIS A 123 -9.32 4.44 -4.04
C HIS A 123 -9.73 5.60 -3.12
N LEU A 124 -8.87 6.00 -2.19
CA LEU A 124 -9.07 7.15 -1.30
C LEU A 124 -9.15 8.46 -2.08
N LEU A 125 -8.21 8.72 -2.99
CA LEU A 125 -8.20 9.95 -3.81
C LEU A 125 -9.45 10.09 -4.70
N TRP A 126 -10.01 8.98 -5.20
CA TRP A 126 -11.29 9.00 -5.91
C TRP A 126 -12.47 9.32 -4.99
N LEU A 127 -12.55 8.66 -3.84
CA LEU A 127 -13.59 8.89 -2.85
C LEU A 127 -13.56 10.34 -2.35
N GLU A 128 -12.40 10.85 -1.98
CA GLU A 128 -12.20 12.23 -1.56
C GLU A 128 -12.64 13.21 -2.64
N ARG A 129 -12.22 13.01 -3.89
CA ARG A 129 -12.54 13.91 -4.99
C ARG A 129 -14.02 13.94 -5.35
N ASP A 130 -14.73 12.81 -5.26
CA ASP A 130 -16.19 12.79 -5.44
C ASP A 130 -16.95 13.30 -4.21
N LEU A 131 -16.41 13.18 -3.00
CA LEU A 131 -16.95 13.85 -1.80
C LEU A 131 -16.77 15.38 -1.84
N GLN A 132 -15.60 15.89 -2.23
CA GLN A 132 -15.35 17.32 -2.48
C GLN A 132 -16.39 17.90 -3.44
N ARG A 133 -16.65 17.20 -4.56
CA ARG A 133 -17.68 17.56 -5.56
C ARG A 133 -19.11 17.50 -5.01
N LEU A 134 -19.44 16.48 -4.22
CA LEU A 134 -20.77 16.28 -3.65
C LEU A 134 -21.11 17.31 -2.57
N ILE A 135 -20.11 17.68 -1.76
CA ILE A 135 -20.22 18.66 -0.67
C ILE A 135 -20.12 20.10 -1.20
N GLY A 136 -19.46 20.31 -2.35
CA GLY A 136 -19.16 21.65 -2.88
C GLY A 136 -18.00 22.32 -2.15
N ASN A 137 -17.02 21.53 -1.67
CA ASN A 137 -15.87 21.99 -0.90
C ASN A 137 -14.59 21.31 -1.41
N ASP A 138 -13.82 21.98 -2.26
CA ASP A 138 -12.54 21.48 -2.78
C ASP A 138 -11.43 21.36 -1.72
N SER A 139 -11.67 21.85 -0.49
CA SER A 139 -10.78 21.69 0.66
C SER A 139 -11.28 20.64 1.67
N PHE A 140 -12.28 19.84 1.32
CA PHE A 140 -12.61 18.63 2.08
C PHE A 140 -11.49 17.59 1.89
N ALA A 141 -10.98 17.04 3.00
CA ALA A 141 -9.97 16.00 3.00
C ALA A 141 -10.42 14.80 3.85
N LEU A 142 -9.97 13.60 3.51
CA LEU A 142 -10.28 12.40 4.29
C LEU A 142 -9.46 12.36 5.60
N PRO A 143 -10.09 12.17 6.76
CA PRO A 143 -9.36 11.90 8.00
C PRO A 143 -8.75 10.49 7.97
N TYR A 144 -7.84 10.24 8.92
CA TYR A 144 -7.25 8.93 9.18
C TYR A 144 -7.54 8.47 10.62
N TRP A 145 -7.41 7.17 10.86
CA TRP A 145 -7.47 6.58 12.21
C TRP A 145 -6.11 6.01 12.54
N ASP A 146 -5.40 6.65 13.46
CA ASP A 146 -4.21 6.06 14.07
C ASP A 146 -4.62 4.85 14.90
N PHE A 147 -4.53 3.68 14.27
CA PHE A 147 -4.81 2.40 14.91
C PHE A 147 -3.62 1.86 15.73
N ALA A 148 -2.48 2.56 15.83
CA ALA A 148 -1.25 2.08 16.46
C ALA A 148 -1.28 2.14 18.01
N THR A 149 -2.47 2.00 18.60
CA THR A 149 -2.76 2.30 20.01
C THR A 149 -2.40 1.19 20.99
N GLY A 150 -2.15 -0.04 20.51
CA GLY A 150 -1.90 -1.23 21.34
C GLY A 150 -3.07 -1.68 22.22
N ARG A 151 -4.28 -1.13 22.00
CA ARG A 151 -5.49 -1.40 22.78
C ARG A 151 -6.27 -2.61 22.28
N ASN A 152 -7.16 -3.12 23.13
CA ASN A 152 -8.16 -4.15 22.81
C ASN A 152 -9.57 -3.55 22.63
N GLU A 153 -9.67 -2.27 22.27
CA GLU A 153 -10.91 -1.52 22.03
C GLU A 153 -10.77 -0.69 20.75
N CYS A 154 -11.88 -0.46 20.04
CA CYS A 154 -11.94 0.47 18.91
C CYS A 154 -12.35 1.86 19.42
N ASP A 155 -11.38 2.75 19.61
CA ASP A 155 -11.61 4.11 20.13
C ASP A 155 -12.42 5.02 19.20
N VAL A 156 -12.36 4.78 17.88
CA VAL A 156 -13.21 5.48 16.89
C VAL A 156 -14.62 4.89 16.75
N CYS A 157 -14.92 3.76 17.38
CA CYS A 157 -16.23 3.10 17.34
C CYS A 157 -17.18 3.71 18.40
N THR A 158 -17.50 4.99 18.27
CA THR A 158 -18.43 5.71 19.14
C THR A 158 -19.57 6.34 18.34
N ASP A 159 -20.71 6.63 18.98
CA ASP A 159 -21.90 7.19 18.31
C ASP A 159 -21.71 8.62 17.76
N GLN A 160 -20.61 9.29 18.11
CA GLN A 160 -20.18 10.57 17.55
C GLN A 160 -19.32 10.41 16.29
N LEU A 161 -18.76 9.21 16.08
CA LEU A 161 -17.89 8.82 14.98
C LEU A 161 -18.54 7.65 14.21
N PHE A 162 -17.90 6.48 14.16
CA PHE A 162 -18.32 5.36 13.30
C PHE A 162 -19.44 4.49 13.89
N GLY A 163 -19.95 4.82 15.07
CA GLY A 163 -20.99 4.08 15.80
C GLY A 163 -20.43 3.03 16.76
N ALA A 164 -20.99 3.00 17.97
CA ALA A 164 -20.70 1.98 18.98
C ALA A 164 -21.41 0.65 18.67
N ALA A 165 -21.02 -0.42 19.38
CA ALA A 165 -21.76 -1.69 19.36
C ALA A 165 -23.14 -1.53 20.00
N ARG A 166 -24.16 -2.22 19.47
CA ARG A 166 -25.53 -2.19 20.00
C ARG A 166 -25.66 -3.07 21.25
N GLY A 167 -26.46 -2.64 22.22
CA GLY A 167 -26.55 -3.30 23.54
C GLY A 167 -27.29 -4.65 23.55
N ASP A 168 -28.13 -4.92 22.56
CA ASP A 168 -28.90 -6.17 22.39
C ASP A 168 -28.25 -7.14 21.38
N ASP A 169 -27.58 -6.62 20.35
CA ASP A 169 -26.75 -7.39 19.41
C ASP A 169 -25.42 -6.64 19.20
N PRO A 170 -24.35 -6.98 19.95
CA PRO A 170 -23.04 -6.38 19.80
C PRO A 170 -22.36 -6.62 18.45
N THR A 171 -22.95 -7.43 17.55
CA THR A 171 -22.48 -7.57 16.18
C THR A 171 -23.02 -6.48 15.23
N LEU A 172 -23.93 -5.63 15.71
CA LEU A 172 -24.58 -4.55 14.96
C LEU A 172 -24.28 -3.18 15.57
N ILE A 173 -24.47 -2.13 14.78
CA ILE A 173 -24.17 -0.75 15.18
C ILE A 173 -25.33 -0.14 15.99
N SER A 174 -24.98 0.68 16.99
CA SER A 174 -25.87 1.48 17.83
C SER A 174 -26.82 2.36 17.01
N GLN A 175 -28.11 2.36 17.36
CA GLN A 175 -29.18 3.09 16.66
C GLN A 175 -29.06 4.62 16.71
N ASN A 176 -28.16 5.17 17.54
CA ASN A 176 -27.86 6.61 17.53
C ASN A 176 -26.99 7.00 16.32
N SER A 177 -26.17 6.07 15.83
CA SER A 177 -25.26 6.29 14.71
C SER A 177 -26.00 6.26 13.37
N ARG A 178 -25.57 7.11 12.43
CA ARG A 178 -26.08 7.09 11.04
C ARG A 178 -25.75 5.79 10.29
N PHE A 179 -24.79 5.02 10.79
CA PHE A 179 -24.33 3.78 10.17
C PHE A 179 -25.15 2.54 10.59
N SER A 180 -26.08 2.64 11.57
CA SER A 180 -26.94 1.51 11.95
C SER A 180 -28.05 1.19 10.95
N SER A 181 -28.31 2.10 10.01
CA SER A 181 -29.23 1.91 8.88
C SER A 181 -28.49 1.82 7.55
N TRP A 182 -27.18 1.55 7.57
CA TRP A 182 -26.43 1.22 6.35
C TRP A 182 -26.65 -0.25 6.01
N GLU A 183 -27.15 -0.49 4.80
CA GLU A 183 -27.23 -1.81 4.21
C GLU A 183 -26.01 -2.06 3.32
N ILE A 184 -25.41 -3.23 3.45
CA ILE A 184 -24.21 -3.65 2.72
C ILE A 184 -24.57 -4.16 1.32
N VAL A 185 -23.60 -4.09 0.42
CA VAL A 185 -23.65 -4.70 -0.91
C VAL A 185 -22.44 -5.62 -1.10
N CYS A 186 -22.55 -6.55 -2.05
CA CYS A 186 -21.44 -7.40 -2.51
C CYS A 186 -20.95 -8.52 -1.57
N ASP A 187 -21.73 -8.89 -0.54
CA ASP A 187 -21.37 -9.90 0.47
C ASP A 187 -21.71 -11.34 -0.01
N SER A 188 -22.67 -11.49 -0.94
CA SER A 188 -23.17 -12.77 -1.47
C SER A 188 -22.23 -13.44 -2.50
N LEU A 189 -20.92 -13.47 -2.21
CA LEU A 189 -19.86 -13.88 -3.13
C LEU A 189 -20.03 -15.29 -3.71
N ASP A 190 -20.47 -16.26 -2.90
CA ASP A 190 -20.73 -17.63 -3.35
C ASP A 190 -21.80 -17.70 -4.43
N ASP A 191 -22.86 -16.89 -4.32
CA ASP A 191 -23.97 -16.89 -5.27
C ASP A 191 -23.57 -16.15 -6.57
N TYR A 192 -22.75 -15.09 -6.46
CA TYR A 192 -22.14 -14.43 -7.62
C TYR A 192 -21.16 -15.34 -8.38
N ASN A 193 -20.43 -16.19 -7.67
CA ASN A 193 -19.52 -17.15 -8.27
C ASN A 193 -20.31 -18.29 -8.93
N ARG A 194 -21.26 -18.90 -8.22
CA ARG A 194 -22.13 -19.97 -8.71
C ARG A 194 -22.96 -19.58 -9.93
N ARG A 195 -23.48 -18.35 -9.96
CA ARG A 195 -24.31 -17.82 -11.07
C ARG A 195 -23.47 -17.09 -12.13
N VAL A 196 -22.17 -16.95 -11.91
CA VAL A 196 -21.21 -16.19 -12.73
C VAL A 196 -21.53 -14.67 -12.83
N THR A 197 -22.57 -14.17 -12.15
CA THR A 197 -22.94 -12.74 -12.10
C THR A 197 -21.94 -11.86 -11.33
N LEU A 198 -21.93 -10.56 -11.60
CA LEU A 198 -21.24 -9.59 -10.73
C LEU A 198 -22.17 -9.13 -9.60
N CYS A 199 -21.60 -8.54 -8.54
CA CYS A 199 -22.36 -7.73 -7.59
C CYS A 199 -23.15 -6.65 -8.35
N ASN A 200 -24.44 -6.51 -8.02
CA ASN A 200 -25.37 -5.62 -8.71
C ASN A 200 -25.75 -4.37 -7.90
N GLY A 201 -25.23 -4.21 -6.68
CA GLY A 201 -25.59 -3.12 -5.77
C GLY A 201 -26.96 -3.26 -5.10
N THR A 202 -27.56 -4.46 -5.10
CA THR A 202 -28.71 -4.76 -4.23
C THR A 202 -28.24 -4.88 -2.79
N TYR A 203 -29.05 -4.42 -1.85
CA TYR A 203 -28.78 -4.52 -0.42
C TYR A 203 -28.91 -5.97 0.08
N GLU A 204 -27.94 -6.41 0.90
CA GLU A 204 -27.79 -7.80 1.34
C GLU A 204 -27.80 -7.95 2.88
N GLY A 205 -28.10 -6.88 3.61
CA GLY A 205 -28.28 -6.87 5.07
C GLY A 205 -27.60 -5.67 5.75
N LEU A 206 -27.73 -5.56 7.07
CA LEU A 206 -27.10 -4.46 7.84
C LEU A 206 -25.59 -4.67 8.02
N LEU A 207 -24.85 -3.56 8.10
CA LEU A 207 -23.43 -3.53 8.47
C LEU A 207 -23.17 -4.25 9.82
N ARG A 208 -22.19 -5.17 9.84
CA ARG A 208 -21.76 -5.89 11.06
C ARG A 208 -20.29 -5.65 11.41
N ARG A 209 -20.03 -5.44 12.71
CA ARG A 209 -18.70 -5.45 13.35
C ARG A 209 -18.78 -6.32 14.59
N ASN A 210 -17.78 -7.13 14.90
CA ASN A 210 -17.83 -8.00 16.09
C ASN A 210 -16.52 -7.99 16.88
N GLN A 211 -16.31 -6.88 17.60
CA GLN A 211 -15.19 -6.64 18.50
C GLN A 211 -15.05 -7.70 19.61
N VAL A 212 -16.14 -8.41 19.94
CA VAL A 212 -16.18 -9.42 21.02
C VAL A 212 -15.83 -10.83 20.49
N GLY A 213 -15.54 -10.96 19.19
CA GLY A 213 -15.46 -12.25 18.51
C GLY A 213 -14.16 -13.05 18.66
N ARG A 214 -13.06 -12.46 19.15
CA ARG A 214 -11.77 -13.16 19.28
C ARG A 214 -10.96 -12.77 20.52
N ASN A 215 -10.41 -13.79 21.16
CA ASN A 215 -9.64 -13.73 22.40
C ASN A 215 -8.48 -12.73 22.33
N SER A 216 -8.59 -11.60 23.03
CA SER A 216 -7.46 -10.70 23.32
C SER A 216 -6.69 -10.18 22.10
N GLU A 217 -7.26 -10.20 20.89
CA GLU A 217 -6.66 -9.52 19.74
C GLU A 217 -6.56 -8.01 20.10
N LYS A 218 -5.37 -7.44 19.88
CA LYS A 218 -5.09 -6.02 20.09
C LYS A 218 -4.88 -5.37 18.74
N LEU A 219 -5.20 -4.09 18.67
CA LEU A 219 -4.73 -3.21 17.62
C LEU A 219 -3.19 -3.15 17.61
N PRO A 220 -2.55 -2.85 16.46
CA PRO A 220 -1.10 -2.65 16.37
C PRO A 220 -0.58 -1.62 17.37
N THR A 221 0.73 -1.63 17.62
CA THR A 221 1.42 -0.65 18.47
C THR A 221 2.24 0.32 17.63
N LEU A 222 2.61 1.47 18.20
CA LEU A 222 3.60 2.38 17.61
C LEU A 222 4.93 1.66 17.27
N LYS A 223 5.33 0.62 18.03
CA LYS A 223 6.52 -0.18 17.72
C LYS A 223 6.37 -0.96 16.42
N ASP A 224 5.19 -1.51 16.12
CA ASP A 224 4.90 -2.15 14.83
C ASP A 224 5.01 -1.14 13.66
N ILE A 225 4.58 0.11 13.86
CA ILE A 225 4.77 1.18 12.86
C ILE A 225 6.26 1.48 12.67
N GLN A 226 7.03 1.56 13.76
CA GLN A 226 8.48 1.83 13.72
C GLN A 226 9.26 0.70 13.03
N ASP A 227 8.94 -0.56 13.32
CA ASP A 227 9.59 -1.71 12.70
C ASP A 227 9.27 -1.80 11.21
N CYS A 228 8.03 -1.54 10.82
CA CYS A 228 7.63 -1.46 9.41
C CYS A 228 8.36 -0.32 8.68
N LEU A 229 8.40 0.88 9.26
CA LEU A 229 9.11 2.03 8.70
C LEU A 229 10.64 1.88 8.68
N SER A 230 11.21 0.85 9.34
CA SER A 230 12.64 0.53 9.25
C SER A 230 13.03 -0.23 7.96
N LEU A 231 12.06 -0.87 7.30
CA LEU A 231 12.29 -1.76 6.15
C LEU A 231 12.74 -0.98 4.91
N GLN A 232 14.01 -1.11 4.54
CA GLN A 232 14.63 -0.36 3.43
C GLN A 232 14.17 -0.78 2.03
N LYS A 233 13.41 -1.87 1.90
CA LYS A 233 12.94 -2.41 0.62
C LYS A 233 11.43 -2.33 0.51
N PHE A 234 10.95 -1.76 -0.60
CA PHE A 234 9.53 -1.73 -0.91
C PHE A 234 8.90 -3.13 -0.91
N ASP A 235 9.47 -4.04 -1.70
CA ASP A 235 9.05 -5.44 -1.75
C ASP A 235 10.23 -6.37 -2.12
N ASN A 236 10.03 -7.68 -2.01
CA ASN A 236 10.98 -8.71 -2.43
C ASN A 236 10.28 -9.79 -3.28
N PRO A 237 11.00 -10.53 -4.13
CA PRO A 237 10.48 -11.77 -4.72
C PRO A 237 9.97 -12.74 -3.64
N PRO A 238 8.82 -13.41 -3.82
CA PRO A 238 8.05 -13.53 -5.06
C PRO A 238 7.02 -12.42 -5.33
N PHE A 239 7.08 -11.29 -4.62
CA PHE A 239 6.14 -10.16 -4.72
C PHE A 239 4.70 -10.55 -4.39
N PHE A 240 4.55 -11.54 -3.50
CA PHE A 240 3.29 -12.11 -3.04
C PHE A 240 3.17 -12.04 -1.50
N GLN A 241 2.14 -12.65 -0.90
CA GLN A 241 1.88 -12.65 0.55
C GLN A 241 2.98 -13.27 1.43
N ASN A 242 3.98 -13.94 0.85
CA ASN A 242 5.11 -14.59 1.56
C ASN A 242 6.47 -13.94 1.25
N SER A 243 6.48 -12.63 0.99
CA SER A 243 7.67 -11.88 0.59
C SER A 243 8.36 -11.27 1.80
N THR A 244 9.45 -11.90 2.24
CA THR A 244 10.12 -11.54 3.50
C THR A 244 10.89 -10.22 3.39
N PHE A 245 11.09 -9.52 4.51
CA PHE A 245 11.77 -8.22 4.61
C PHE A 245 11.26 -7.18 3.58
N SER A 246 9.96 -7.21 3.35
CA SER A 246 9.20 -6.38 2.40
C SER A 246 8.38 -5.37 3.19
N PHE A 247 8.59 -4.07 2.95
CA PHE A 247 7.75 -3.02 3.52
C PHE A 247 6.28 -3.25 3.18
N ARG A 248 5.97 -3.53 1.91
CA ARG A 248 4.61 -3.80 1.43
C ARG A 248 3.97 -4.99 2.15
N ASN A 249 4.67 -6.13 2.27
CA ASN A 249 4.12 -7.33 2.92
C ASN A 249 3.92 -7.17 4.43
N ALA A 250 4.81 -6.41 5.10
CA ALA A 250 4.70 -6.07 6.52
C ALA A 250 3.56 -5.07 6.79
N LEU A 251 3.46 -3.98 6.01
CA LEU A 251 2.41 -2.96 6.13
C LEU A 251 1.02 -3.55 5.87
N GLU A 252 0.90 -4.35 4.80
CA GLU A 252 -0.31 -5.08 4.46
C GLU A 252 -0.69 -6.09 5.56
N GLY A 253 0.31 -6.64 6.26
CA GLY A 253 0.13 -7.42 7.48
C GLY A 253 0.09 -8.93 7.28
N PHE A 254 0.81 -9.45 6.28
CA PHE A 254 0.99 -10.90 6.07
C PHE A 254 2.22 -11.48 6.79
N ASP A 255 3.18 -10.62 7.14
CA ASP A 255 4.34 -10.93 7.97
C ASP A 255 4.28 -10.16 9.30
N LYS A 256 5.29 -10.34 10.15
CA LYS A 256 5.54 -9.44 11.28
C LYS A 256 5.94 -8.04 10.78
N ALA A 257 5.80 -7.05 11.66
CA ALA A 257 6.10 -5.65 11.34
C ALA A 257 7.57 -5.42 10.93
N ASP A 258 8.50 -6.20 11.49
CA ASP A 258 9.93 -6.22 11.11
C ASP A 258 10.23 -6.95 9.78
N GLY A 259 9.18 -7.37 9.06
CA GLY A 259 9.27 -8.14 7.83
C GLY A 259 9.72 -9.59 8.01
N THR A 260 9.79 -10.12 9.24
CA THR A 260 10.10 -11.55 9.45
C THR A 260 8.88 -12.43 9.19
N LEU A 261 9.09 -13.48 8.38
CA LEU A 261 8.04 -14.38 7.93
C LEU A 261 7.48 -15.22 9.08
N ASP A 262 6.17 -15.08 9.32
CA ASP A 262 5.43 -15.90 10.28
C ASP A 262 3.98 -16.05 9.81
N SER A 263 3.68 -17.16 9.15
CA SER A 263 2.36 -17.41 8.53
C SER A 263 1.22 -17.65 9.53
N GLN A 264 1.48 -17.55 10.84
CA GLN A 264 0.45 -17.53 11.89
C GLN A 264 0.13 -16.11 12.37
N VAL A 265 0.96 -15.12 12.04
CA VAL A 265 0.78 -13.71 12.43
C VAL A 265 -0.14 -12.99 11.43
N ARG A 266 -0.85 -11.99 11.95
CA ARG A 266 -1.39 -10.87 11.18
C ARG A 266 -0.87 -9.61 11.86
N SER A 267 -0.40 -8.66 11.09
CA SER A 267 0.05 -7.35 11.61
C SER A 267 -0.73 -6.21 10.95
N LEU A 268 -0.48 -4.99 11.41
CA LEU A 268 -0.88 -3.71 10.78
C LEU A 268 -2.26 -3.77 10.11
N HIS A 269 -2.36 -3.55 8.79
CA HIS A 269 -3.62 -3.49 8.05
C HIS A 269 -4.49 -4.75 8.25
N ASN A 270 -3.96 -5.96 7.95
CA ASN A 270 -4.71 -7.22 8.09
C ASN A 270 -5.16 -7.50 9.53
N LEU A 271 -4.41 -7.05 10.54
CA LEU A 271 -4.79 -7.18 11.94
C LEU A 271 -5.98 -6.28 12.30
N VAL A 272 -6.03 -5.05 11.79
CA VAL A 272 -7.14 -4.12 12.06
C VAL A 272 -8.44 -4.61 11.40
N HIS A 273 -8.37 -5.11 10.16
CA HIS A 273 -9.51 -5.78 9.52
C HIS A 273 -9.97 -7.02 10.30
N SER A 274 -9.05 -7.85 10.82
CA SER A 274 -9.35 -8.99 11.71
C SER A 274 -10.07 -8.56 12.98
N PHE A 275 -9.57 -7.50 13.63
CA PHE A 275 -10.04 -6.96 14.90
C PHE A 275 -11.44 -6.35 14.84
N LEU A 276 -11.76 -5.62 13.77
CA LEU A 276 -13.11 -5.08 13.54
C LEU A 276 -14.13 -6.21 13.31
N ASN A 277 -13.71 -7.29 12.65
CA ASN A 277 -14.51 -8.49 12.40
C ASN A 277 -15.79 -8.21 11.58
N GLY A 278 -16.61 -9.23 11.32
CA GLY A 278 -17.84 -9.07 10.53
C GLY A 278 -17.55 -8.61 9.11
N THR A 279 -18.31 -7.60 8.63
CA THR A 279 -18.20 -7.04 7.28
C THR A 279 -16.79 -6.54 6.98
N SER A 280 -16.12 -5.91 7.95
CA SER A 280 -14.78 -5.34 7.74
C SER A 280 -13.68 -6.39 7.54
N ALA A 281 -13.88 -7.64 7.98
CA ALA A 281 -12.88 -8.70 7.89
C ALA A 281 -12.87 -9.47 6.56
N LEU A 282 -13.73 -9.12 5.60
CA LEU A 282 -13.87 -9.80 4.30
C LEU A 282 -13.46 -8.85 3.17
N PRO A 283 -12.37 -9.11 2.42
CA PRO A 283 -11.86 -8.18 1.39
C PRO A 283 -12.86 -7.79 0.29
N HIS A 284 -13.91 -8.59 0.06
CA HIS A 284 -14.94 -8.30 -0.94
C HIS A 284 -16.06 -7.38 -0.44
N SER A 285 -16.23 -7.22 0.88
CA SER A 285 -17.28 -6.39 1.48
C SER A 285 -16.79 -5.38 2.53
N ALA A 286 -15.49 -5.37 2.87
CA ALA A 286 -14.90 -4.50 3.88
C ALA A 286 -15.17 -3.00 3.65
N ALA A 287 -15.20 -2.55 2.40
CA ALA A 287 -15.48 -1.16 2.02
C ALA A 287 -16.94 -0.71 2.28
N ASN A 288 -17.86 -1.61 2.67
CA ASN A 288 -19.17 -1.22 3.20
C ASN A 288 -19.08 -0.65 4.63
N ASP A 289 -18.00 -0.94 5.37
CA ASP A 289 -17.77 -0.32 6.67
C ASP A 289 -17.07 1.03 6.46
N PRO A 290 -17.65 2.18 6.89
CA PRO A 290 -17.00 3.48 6.78
C PRO A 290 -15.64 3.57 7.52
N ILE A 291 -15.33 2.67 8.46
CA ILE A 291 -14.00 2.60 9.09
C ILE A 291 -12.91 2.26 8.07
N PHE A 292 -13.22 1.52 6.99
CA PHE A 292 -12.32 1.24 5.88
C PHE A 292 -11.58 2.50 5.39
N VAL A 293 -12.31 3.61 5.26
CA VAL A 293 -11.77 4.87 4.74
C VAL A 293 -10.67 5.41 5.64
N VAL A 294 -10.90 5.48 6.96
CA VAL A 294 -9.92 6.04 7.90
C VAL A 294 -8.77 5.07 8.22
N LEU A 295 -9.01 3.76 8.14
CA LEU A 295 -8.01 2.70 8.23
C LEU A 295 -7.02 2.79 7.07
N HIS A 296 -7.52 2.82 5.83
CA HIS A 296 -6.65 2.94 4.66
C HIS A 296 -5.99 4.32 4.56
N SER A 297 -6.63 5.41 5.00
CA SER A 297 -5.96 6.72 5.10
C SER A 297 -4.75 6.70 6.03
N PHE A 298 -4.77 5.91 7.12
CA PHE A 298 -3.58 5.76 7.98
C PHE A 298 -2.55 4.80 7.36
N THR A 299 -3.00 3.76 6.67
CA THR A 299 -2.12 2.87 5.88
C THR A 299 -1.37 3.66 4.81
N ASP A 300 -2.04 4.61 4.15
CA ASP A 300 -1.41 5.50 3.17
C ASP A 300 -0.46 6.52 3.80
N ALA A 301 -0.76 7.01 5.01
CA ALA A 301 0.16 7.86 5.78
C ALA A 301 1.47 7.13 6.13
N ILE A 302 1.40 5.86 6.51
CA ILE A 302 2.60 5.02 6.76
C ILE A 302 3.38 4.80 5.44
N PHE A 303 2.68 4.62 4.31
CA PHE A 303 3.33 4.51 2.99
C PHE A 303 3.97 5.82 2.52
N ASP A 304 3.31 6.97 2.69
CA ASP A 304 3.87 8.29 2.39
C ASP A 304 5.13 8.58 3.23
N GLU A 305 5.09 8.29 4.53
CA GLU A 305 6.24 8.48 5.41
C GLU A 305 7.40 7.53 5.05
N TRP A 306 7.10 6.29 4.63
CA TRP A 306 8.11 5.38 4.09
C TRP A 306 8.75 5.92 2.80
N MET A 307 7.93 6.42 1.86
CA MET A 307 8.42 7.05 0.62
C MET A 307 9.32 8.25 0.92
N LYS A 308 8.95 9.09 1.90
CA LYS A 308 9.73 10.26 2.36
C LYS A 308 11.07 9.88 2.99
N ARG A 309 11.12 8.76 3.73
CA ARG A 309 12.34 8.28 4.42
C ARG A 309 13.31 7.56 3.50
N VAL A 310 12.81 6.61 2.71
CA VAL A 310 13.65 5.78 1.84
C VAL A 310 13.99 6.50 0.53
N ASN A 311 13.11 7.40 0.06
CA ASN A 311 13.22 8.07 -1.24
C ASN A 311 13.62 7.09 -2.37
N PRO A 312 12.84 6.01 -2.55
CA PRO A 312 13.26 4.87 -3.35
C PRO A 312 13.40 5.23 -4.84
N PRO A 313 14.42 4.72 -5.55
CA PRO A 313 14.43 4.77 -7.00
C PRO A 313 13.28 3.89 -7.53
N ALA A 314 12.59 4.32 -8.58
CA ALA A 314 11.34 3.68 -9.01
C ALA A 314 11.49 2.22 -9.48
N ASP A 315 12.71 1.73 -9.71
CA ASP A 315 13.01 0.34 -10.08
C ASP A 315 12.96 -0.65 -8.90
N VAL A 316 12.75 -0.19 -7.65
CA VAL A 316 12.39 -1.09 -6.53
C VAL A 316 11.06 -1.82 -6.75
N TRP A 317 10.19 -1.30 -7.64
CA TRP A 317 8.93 -1.94 -7.99
C TRP A 317 9.11 -2.90 -9.18
N PRO A 318 8.67 -4.17 -9.08
CA PRO A 318 8.81 -5.15 -10.16
C PRO A 318 8.13 -4.70 -11.46
N GLN A 319 8.92 -4.60 -12.54
CA GLN A 319 8.37 -4.29 -13.86
C GLN A 319 7.52 -5.43 -14.42
N GLU A 320 7.87 -6.67 -14.10
CA GLU A 320 7.23 -7.92 -14.53
C GLU A 320 7.36 -9.01 -13.45
N LEU A 321 6.76 -10.18 -13.66
CA LEU A 321 6.78 -11.34 -12.75
C LEU A 321 6.18 -11.12 -11.34
N ALA A 322 5.58 -9.96 -11.07
CA ALA A 322 4.64 -9.80 -9.97
C ALA A 322 3.34 -10.61 -10.22
N PRO A 323 2.45 -10.73 -9.22
CA PRO A 323 1.08 -11.16 -9.44
C PRO A 323 0.40 -10.29 -10.52
N ILE A 324 -0.49 -10.89 -11.31
CA ILE A 324 -1.27 -10.17 -12.33
C ILE A 324 -2.10 -9.05 -11.67
N GLY A 325 -1.87 -7.82 -12.10
CA GLY A 325 -2.37 -6.59 -11.44
C GLY A 325 -1.27 -5.74 -10.78
N HIS A 326 -0.14 -6.35 -10.41
CA HIS A 326 0.85 -5.75 -9.50
C HIS A 326 2.18 -5.37 -10.18
N ASN A 327 2.33 -5.53 -11.50
CA ASN A 327 3.46 -4.95 -12.26
C ASN A 327 3.45 -3.41 -12.15
N ARG A 328 4.61 -2.75 -12.18
CA ARG A 328 4.75 -1.27 -12.09
C ARG A 328 3.86 -0.50 -13.08
N MET A 329 3.81 -0.97 -14.33
CA MET A 329 3.01 -0.36 -15.41
C MET A 329 1.60 -0.96 -15.53
N TYR A 330 1.15 -1.75 -14.56
CA TYR A 330 -0.19 -2.32 -14.62
C TYR A 330 -1.24 -1.27 -14.29
N ASN A 331 -2.30 -1.22 -15.10
CA ASN A 331 -3.43 -0.31 -14.91
C ASN A 331 -4.31 -0.80 -13.75
N MET A 332 -4.35 -0.04 -12.66
CA MET A 332 -5.04 -0.43 -11.43
C MET A 332 -6.53 -0.67 -11.69
N VAL A 333 -6.98 -1.90 -11.38
CA VAL A 333 -8.31 -2.39 -11.72
C VAL A 333 -9.24 -2.20 -10.52
N PRO A 334 -10.37 -1.47 -10.60
CA PRO A 334 -11.17 -1.25 -11.80
C PRO A 334 -11.36 0.22 -12.22
N PHE A 335 -10.41 1.10 -11.91
CA PHE A 335 -10.60 2.55 -12.02
C PHE A 335 -10.79 3.05 -13.46
N PHE A 336 -11.50 4.18 -13.63
CA PHE A 336 -11.73 4.78 -14.95
C PHE A 336 -11.81 6.33 -14.93
N PRO A 337 -10.99 7.09 -15.70
CA PRO A 337 -9.88 6.60 -16.53
C PRO A 337 -8.85 5.88 -15.65
N PRO A 338 -8.39 4.68 -16.03
CA PRO A 338 -7.42 3.97 -15.21
C PRO A 338 -6.03 4.59 -15.33
N VAL A 339 -5.23 4.18 -14.37
CA VAL A 339 -3.96 4.77 -13.97
C VAL A 339 -3.02 3.62 -13.63
N THR A 340 -1.73 3.79 -13.80
CA THR A 340 -0.73 2.77 -13.43
C THR A 340 -0.36 2.82 -11.96
N ASN A 341 0.24 1.75 -11.43
CA ASN A 341 0.84 1.79 -10.09
C ASN A 341 1.93 2.88 -10.00
N GLU A 342 2.74 3.04 -11.05
CA GLU A 342 3.79 4.08 -11.15
C GLU A 342 3.28 5.49 -10.86
N GLU A 343 2.13 5.88 -11.42
CA GLU A 343 1.56 7.22 -11.27
C GLU A 343 1.13 7.57 -9.82
N LEU A 344 1.03 6.57 -8.94
CA LEU A 344 0.73 6.76 -7.50
C LEU A 344 1.91 6.41 -6.58
N PHE A 345 3.02 5.92 -7.13
CA PHE A 345 4.26 5.61 -6.40
C PHE A 345 5.12 6.87 -6.21
N LEU A 346 4.50 7.88 -5.60
CA LEU A 346 5.02 9.22 -5.33
C LEU A 346 4.88 9.54 -3.83
N THR A 347 5.31 10.71 -3.34
CA THR A 347 4.84 11.22 -2.05
C THR A 347 3.46 11.86 -2.18
N ALA A 348 2.70 11.92 -1.09
CA ALA A 348 1.39 12.57 -1.03
C ALA A 348 1.47 14.03 -1.49
N ASP A 349 2.56 14.75 -1.15
CA ASP A 349 2.75 16.15 -1.52
C ASP A 349 2.83 16.35 -3.05
N GLN A 350 3.38 15.37 -3.78
CA GLN A 350 3.40 15.38 -5.25
C GLN A 350 2.02 15.14 -5.88
N LEU A 351 1.11 14.53 -5.12
CA LEU A 351 -0.28 14.26 -5.49
C LEU A 351 -1.26 15.33 -4.96
N GLY A 352 -0.76 16.30 -4.19
CA GLY A 352 -1.52 17.48 -3.73
C GLY A 352 -2.21 17.36 -2.37
N TYR A 353 -1.81 16.39 -1.53
CA TYR A 353 -2.31 16.22 -0.16
C TYR A 353 -1.16 15.92 0.82
N SER A 354 -1.41 15.99 2.13
CA SER A 354 -0.40 15.66 3.14
C SER A 354 -1.03 15.27 4.47
N TYR A 355 -0.32 14.46 5.25
CA TYR A 355 -0.77 14.00 6.56
C TYR A 355 -0.21 14.86 7.69
N ALA A 356 -1.09 15.34 8.57
CA ALA A 356 -0.74 16.12 9.75
C ALA A 356 -0.33 15.22 10.93
N ILE A 357 0.69 14.39 10.72
CA ILE A 357 1.13 13.33 11.65
C ILE A 357 2.66 13.35 11.82
N ASP A 358 3.14 12.82 12.96
CA ASP A 358 4.53 12.46 13.19
C ASP A 358 4.59 10.96 13.55
N LEU A 359 5.46 10.21 12.89
CA LEU A 359 5.63 8.76 13.04
C LEU A 359 7.08 8.43 13.41
N PRO A 360 7.58 8.87 14.57
CA PRO A 360 9.00 8.86 14.88
C PRO A 360 9.54 7.43 14.94
N VAL A 361 10.49 7.09 14.05
CA VAL A 361 11.27 5.86 14.16
C VAL A 361 12.30 6.03 15.27
N LEU A 362 12.38 5.03 16.15
CA LEU A 362 13.54 4.83 17.00
C LEU A 362 14.74 4.51 16.11
N VAL A 363 15.48 5.53 15.72
CA VAL A 363 16.88 5.35 15.35
C VAL A 363 17.58 4.86 16.60
N GLU A 364 17.80 3.54 16.70
CA GLU A 364 18.90 3.06 17.52
C GLU A 364 20.16 3.74 16.96
N GLU A 365 20.74 4.66 17.74
CA GLU A 365 22.10 5.09 17.48
C GLU A 365 22.98 3.83 17.53
N ILE A 366 23.32 3.31 16.35
CA ILE A 366 24.49 2.44 16.18
C ILE A 366 25.59 3.11 17.01
N PRO A 367 26.18 2.45 18.02
CA PRO A 367 27.06 3.12 18.97
C PRO A 367 28.34 3.58 18.27
N GLY A 368 28.25 4.76 17.64
CA GLY A 368 29.27 5.40 16.84
C GLY A 368 30.48 5.56 17.72
N TRP A 369 31.58 4.91 17.32
CA TRP A 369 32.60 4.43 18.24
C TRP A 369 32.94 5.50 19.27
N THR A 370 32.49 5.28 20.51
CA THR A 370 32.50 6.32 21.54
C THR A 370 33.90 6.90 21.65
N PRO A 371 34.06 8.21 21.91
CA PRO A 371 35.40 8.81 21.93
C PRO A 371 36.32 8.11 22.94
N THR A 372 35.76 7.52 24.00
CA THR A 372 36.42 6.58 24.91
C THR A 372 36.97 5.32 24.24
N PHE A 373 36.26 4.67 23.31
CA PHE A 373 36.74 3.48 22.59
C PHE A 373 37.94 3.81 21.69
N LEU A 374 37.88 4.93 20.95
CA LEU A 374 39.01 5.42 20.14
C LEU A 374 40.22 5.79 21.01
N VAL A 375 39.99 6.45 22.16
CA VAL A 375 41.04 6.76 23.14
C VAL A 375 41.65 5.49 23.74
N VAL A 376 40.85 4.50 24.11
CA VAL A 376 41.33 3.20 24.63
C VAL A 376 42.17 2.46 23.60
N MET A 377 41.74 2.41 22.33
CA MET A 377 42.55 1.83 21.25
C MET A 377 43.86 2.59 21.03
N GLY A 378 43.84 3.92 21.08
CA GLY A 378 45.06 4.74 21.01
C GLY A 378 46.03 4.46 22.17
N ILE A 379 45.53 4.33 23.39
CA ILE A 379 46.31 3.97 24.59
C ILE A 379 46.89 2.56 24.45
N LEU A 380 46.11 1.57 23.99
CA LEU A 380 46.59 0.20 23.79
C LEU A 380 47.69 0.12 22.72
N VAL A 381 47.56 0.83 21.61
CA VAL A 381 48.61 0.93 20.58
C VAL A 381 49.87 1.61 21.12
N ALA A 382 49.73 2.68 21.90
CA ALA A 382 50.86 3.36 22.54
C ALA A 382 51.58 2.44 23.56
N LEU A 383 50.84 1.71 24.39
CA LEU A 383 51.39 0.74 25.35
C LEU A 383 52.09 -0.43 24.65
N ALA A 384 51.51 -0.96 23.56
CA ALA A 384 52.14 -2.00 22.76
C ALA A 384 53.46 -1.52 22.12
N GLY A 385 53.47 -0.31 21.55
CA GLY A 385 54.69 0.30 21.01
C GLY A 385 55.77 0.53 22.08
N LEU A 386 55.38 0.97 23.27
CA LEU A 386 56.27 1.19 24.41
C LEU A 386 56.82 -0.14 24.96
N PHE A 387 56.00 -1.20 25.00
CA PHE A 387 56.45 -2.56 25.34
C PHE A 387 57.47 -3.10 24.32
N VAL A 388 57.21 -2.97 23.02
CA VAL A 388 58.16 -3.35 21.95
C VAL A 388 59.46 -2.55 22.06
N LEU A 389 59.40 -1.26 22.38
CA LEU A 389 60.58 -0.42 22.62
C LEU A 389 61.38 -0.93 23.84
N LEU A 390 60.72 -1.28 24.94
CA LEU A 390 61.37 -1.83 26.14
C LEU A 390 62.03 -3.19 25.85
N VAL A 391 61.37 -4.08 25.11
CA VAL A 391 61.94 -5.37 24.67
C VAL A 391 63.15 -5.15 23.77
N PHE A 392 63.10 -4.21 22.82
CA PHE A 392 64.23 -3.86 21.96
C PHE A 392 65.40 -3.26 22.74
N LEU A 393 65.13 -2.44 23.76
CA LEU A 393 66.14 -1.87 24.65
C LEU A 393 66.75 -2.94 25.59
N GLN A 394 65.98 -3.91 26.07
CA GLN A 394 66.50 -5.08 26.79
C GLN A 394 67.36 -5.97 25.88
N TYR A 395 66.90 -6.26 24.67
CA TYR A 395 67.67 -7.02 23.67
C TYR A 395 69.01 -6.34 23.35
N ARG A 396 69.02 -5.02 23.16
CA ARG A 396 70.25 -4.23 22.99
C ARG A 396 71.14 -4.15 24.24
N ARG A 397 70.59 -4.31 25.45
CA ARG A 397 71.41 -4.48 26.67
C ARG A 397 72.03 -5.88 26.74
N LEU A 398 71.28 -6.92 26.41
CA LEU A 398 71.76 -8.31 26.38
C LEU A 398 72.88 -8.50 25.35
N GLN A 399 72.74 -7.97 24.13
CA GLN A 399 73.79 -8.08 23.10
C GLN A 399 75.07 -7.29 23.42
N LYS A 400 75.05 -6.32 24.36
CA LYS A 400 76.29 -5.69 24.85
C LYS A 400 77.15 -6.60 25.74
N GLY A 401 76.65 -7.78 26.13
CA GLY A 401 77.39 -8.77 26.90
C GLY A 401 78.18 -9.80 26.07
N TYR A 402 78.06 -9.82 24.74
CA TYR A 402 78.60 -10.89 23.89
C TYR A 402 79.56 -10.38 22.80
N THR A 403 80.81 -10.14 23.18
CA THR A 403 81.94 -10.07 22.24
C THR A 403 82.33 -11.50 21.79
N PRO A 404 82.24 -11.86 20.50
CA PRO A 404 82.60 -13.19 20.05
C PRO A 404 84.12 -13.40 20.09
N LEU A 405 84.57 -14.38 20.87
CA LEU A 405 85.94 -14.87 20.88
C LEU A 405 86.13 -15.93 19.80
N MET A 406 86.89 -15.60 18.75
CA MET A 406 87.94 -16.43 18.13
C MET A 406 88.32 -15.90 16.74
N GLU A 407 89.54 -15.37 16.62
CA GLU A 407 90.26 -15.43 15.34
C GLU A 407 90.85 -16.84 15.20
N THR A 408 90.45 -17.58 14.16
CA THR A 408 91.17 -18.78 13.72
C THR A 408 91.36 -18.74 12.21
N HIS A 409 92.48 -18.16 11.79
CA HIS A 409 92.98 -18.33 10.43
C HIS A 409 93.28 -19.81 10.17
N LEU A 410 92.60 -20.42 9.20
CA LEU A 410 93.04 -21.67 8.57
C LEU A 410 93.06 -21.51 7.06
N SER A 411 94.26 -21.64 6.50
CA SER A 411 94.53 -21.62 5.06
C SER A 411 94.48 -23.04 4.51
N ASN A 412 93.89 -23.27 3.32
CA ASN A 412 94.73 -23.63 2.18
C ASN A 412 94.05 -23.60 0.80
N LYS A 413 94.93 -23.64 -0.21
CA LYS A 413 94.70 -23.40 -1.64
C LYS A 413 93.74 -24.40 -2.31
N ARG A 414 93.22 -23.94 -3.45
CA ARG A 414 92.67 -24.76 -4.55
C ARG A 414 93.64 -25.87 -4.99
N TYR A 415 93.06 -26.94 -5.52
CA TYR A 415 93.62 -27.70 -6.65
C TYR A 415 92.57 -27.73 -7.77
N THR A 416 93.06 -27.54 -9.01
CA THR A 416 92.66 -28.14 -10.32
C THR A 416 91.29 -28.84 -10.46
N GLU A 417 90.49 -28.61 -11.50
CA GLU A 417 90.73 -28.99 -12.93
C GLU A 417 90.87 -30.53 -13.07
N GLU A 418 90.21 -31.24 -13.99
CA GLU A 418 89.51 -30.84 -15.23
C GLU A 418 88.41 -31.87 -15.60
N ALA A 419 87.32 -31.44 -16.26
CA ALA A 419 86.34 -32.28 -17.00
C ALA A 419 85.42 -31.41 -17.87
#